data_AF-A0A3M3ZME2-F1
#
_entry.id   AF-A0A3M3ZME2-F1
#
_cell.length_a   1.000
_cell.length_b   1.000
_cell.length_c   1.000
_cell.angle_alpha   90.00
_cell.angle_beta   90.00
_cell.angle_gamma   90.00
#
_symmetry.space_group_name_H-M   'P 1'
#
loop_
_entity.id
_entity.type
_entity.pdbx_description
1 polymer ?
#
loop_
_entity_poly.entity_id
_entity_poly.type
_entity_poly.pdbx_seq_one_letter_code
_entity_poly.pdbx_strand_id
1 'polypeptide(L)' 'MVDRYQSIRYEGFDPDGQPIERIAHGFHARVVQHECDHLIGRLYPSRITDFSKFGFMDVMFPDMDPNADE' A
#
# COMPACT_ATOMS: atom_id res chain seq x y z
N MET A 1 1.58 11.16 -3.00
CA MET A 1 2.75 10.23 -2.93
C MET A 1 2.96 9.82 -1.47
N VAL A 2 3.18 8.52 -1.17
CA VAL A 2 3.34 8.01 0.21
C VAL A 2 4.67 7.26 0.33
N ASP A 3 5.50 7.69 1.27
CA ASP A 3 6.78 7.07 1.57
C ASP A 3 6.58 5.74 2.32
N ARG A 4 7.34 4.72 1.92
CA ARG A 4 7.23 3.34 2.43
C ARG A 4 8.62 2.73 2.55
N TYR A 5 8.80 1.82 3.51
CA TYR A 5 10.04 1.06 3.60
C TYR A 5 10.23 0.20 2.36
N GLN A 6 11.42 0.23 1.77
CA GLN A 6 11.74 -0.53 0.55
C GLN A 6 11.87 -2.03 0.80
N SER A 7 12.15 -2.43 2.04
CA SER A 7 12.35 -3.81 2.48
C SER A 7 11.68 -4.00 3.84
N ILE A 8 10.89 -5.06 3.98
CA ILE A 8 10.23 -5.43 5.23
C ILE A 8 10.33 -6.94 5.46
N ARG A 9 10.30 -7.34 6.72
CA ARG A 9 9.96 -8.70 7.13
C ARG A 9 8.55 -8.67 7.72
N TYR A 10 7.68 -9.57 7.29
CA TYR A 10 6.34 -9.72 7.87
C TYR A 10 6.07 -11.16 8.27
N GLU A 11 5.26 -11.30 9.31
CA GLU A 11 4.84 -12.55 9.89
C GLU A 11 3.32 -12.55 10.06
N GLY A 12 2.70 -13.72 9.94
CA GLY A 12 1.26 -13.89 10.11
C GLY A 12 0.85 -15.34 9.97
N PHE A 13 -0.45 -15.56 9.82
CA PHE A 13 -1.02 -16.88 9.56
C PHE A 13 -1.92 -16.80 8.33
N ASP A 14 -1.96 -17.87 7.56
CA ASP A 14 -2.96 -18.04 6.51
C ASP A 14 -4.33 -18.43 7.11
N PRO A 15 -5.40 -18.53 6.29
CA PRO A 15 -6.73 -18.90 6.76
C PRO A 15 -6.82 -20.29 7.42
N ASP A 16 -5.89 -21.21 7.11
CA ASP A 16 -5.81 -22.56 7.68
C ASP A 16 -4.95 -22.59 8.97
N GLY A 17 -4.46 -21.43 9.41
CA GLY A 17 -3.64 -21.27 10.60
C GLY A 17 -2.16 -21.66 10.41
N GLN A 18 -1.70 -21.83 9.17
CA GLN A 18 -0.28 -22.09 8.91
C GLN A 18 0.53 -20.79 8.99
N PRO A 19 1.72 -20.81 9.65
CA PRO A 19 2.53 -19.61 9.78
C PRO A 19 3.13 -19.18 8.44
N ILE A 20 3.13 -17.87 8.20
CA ILE A 20 3.81 -17.22 7.08
C ILE A 20 4.92 -16.33 7.65
N GLU A 21 6.15 -16.50 7.15
CA GLU A 21 7.25 -15.57 7.36
C GLU A 21 7.90 -15.24 6.02
N ARG A 22 7.95 -13.95 5.66
CA ARG A 22 8.48 -13.51 4.36
C ARG A 22 9.25 -12.21 4.46
N ILE A 23 10.24 -12.07 3.59
CA ILE A 23 10.90 -10.80 3.30
C ILE A 23 10.36 -10.30 1.96
N ALA A 24 9.87 -9.06 1.95
CA ALA A 24 9.31 -8.43 0.76
C ALA A 24 10.02 -7.12 0.45
N HIS A 25 10.08 -6.80 -0.85
CA HIS A 25 10.74 -5.61 -1.38
C HIS A 25 9.81 -4.84 -2.34
N GLY A 26 10.12 -3.56 -2.57
CA GLY A 26 9.49 -2.75 -3.61
C GLY A 26 7.96 -2.68 -3.49
N PHE A 27 7.25 -3.03 -4.57
CA PHE A 27 5.78 -2.97 -4.61
C PHE A 27 5.13 -3.94 -3.62
N HIS A 28 5.65 -5.16 -3.48
CA HIS A 28 5.14 -6.13 -2.50
C HIS A 28 5.24 -5.59 -1.07
N ALA A 29 6.40 -5.01 -0.71
CA ALA A 29 6.57 -4.36 0.59
C ALA A 29 5.57 -3.21 0.80
N ARG A 30 5.33 -2.40 -0.25
CA ARG A 30 4.40 -1.26 -0.21
C ARG A 30 2.96 -1.71 0.05
N VAL A 31 2.49 -2.77 -0.61
CA VAL A 31 1.13 -3.29 -0.45
C VAL A 31 0.93 -3.84 0.96
N VAL A 32 1.85 -4.68 1.46
CA VAL A 32 1.75 -5.21 2.84
C VAL A 32 1.67 -4.10 3.88
N GLN A 33 2.49 -3.04 3.73
CA GLN A 33 2.41 -1.87 4.60
C GLN A 33 1.09 -1.09 4.49
N HIS A 34 0.46 -1.06 3.31
CA HIS A 34 -0.85 -0.44 3.12
C HIS A 34 -1.94 -1.23 3.86
N GLU A 35 -1.99 -2.54 3.66
CA GLU A 35 -3.01 -3.38 4.28
C GLU A 35 -2.86 -3.43 5.80
N CYS A 36 -1.63 -3.52 6.32
CA CYS A 36 -1.39 -3.48 7.76
C CYS A 36 -1.71 -2.11 8.39
N ASP A 37 -1.61 -1.00 7.64
CA ASP A 37 -2.01 0.32 8.15
C ASP A 37 -3.52 0.34 8.49
N HIS A 38 -4.37 -0.35 7.71
CA HIS A 38 -5.80 -0.45 7.99
C HIS A 38 -6.08 -1.12 9.34
N LEU A 39 -5.30 -2.13 9.70
CA LEU A 39 -5.44 -2.85 10.99
C LEU A 39 -5.20 -1.95 12.21
N ILE A 40 -4.45 -0.86 12.04
CA ILE A 40 -4.18 0.14 13.08
C ILE A 40 -4.94 1.44 12.87
N GLY A 41 -6.00 1.42 12.06
CA GLY A 41 -6.87 2.56 11.80
C GLY A 41 -6.20 3.69 11.02
N ARG A 42 -5.15 3.40 10.25
CA ARG A 42 -4.46 4.38 9.42
C ARG A 42 -4.81 4.19 7.95
N LEU A 43 -5.23 5.28 7.32
CA LEU A 43 -5.42 5.35 5.87
C LEU A 43 -4.24 6.06 5.20
N TYR A 44 -3.98 5.76 3.92
CA TYR A 44 -2.86 6.35 3.18
C TYR A 44 -2.81 7.90 3.18
N PRO A 45 -3.92 8.66 3.23
CA PRO A 45 -3.84 10.13 3.27
C PRO A 45 -3.14 10.63 4.54
N SER A 46 -3.24 9.91 5.66
CA SER A 46 -2.55 10.26 6.91
C SER A 46 -1.04 10.05 6.85
N ARG A 47 -0.53 9.37 5.81
CA ARG A 47 0.89 9.10 5.56
C ARG A 47 1.48 10.01 4.48
N ILE A 48 0.69 10.90 3.88
CA ILE A 48 1.17 11.81 2.84
C ILE A 48 2.03 12.89 3.49
N THR A 49 3.26 13.04 2.99
CA THR A 49 4.20 14.07 3.44
C THR A 49 4.12 15.33 2.57
N ASP A 50 3.71 15.18 1.31
CA ASP A 50 3.57 16.25 0.31
C ASP A 50 2.19 16.20 -0.34
N PHE A 51 1.31 17.09 0.11
CA PHE A 51 -0.09 17.19 -0.35
C PHE A 51 -0.23 17.78 -1.76
N SER A 52 0.83 18.36 -2.35
CA SER A 52 0.77 18.79 -3.77
C SER A 52 0.62 17.59 -4.73
N LYS A 53 0.95 16.38 -4.25
CA LYS A 53 0.85 15.10 -4.97
C LYS A 53 -0.36 14.28 -4.54
N PHE A 54 -1.39 14.96 -4.03
CA PHE A 54 -2.65 14.36 -3.62
C PHE A 54 -3.79 15.02 -4.40
N GLY A 55 -4.62 14.22 -5.06
CA GLY A 55 -5.68 14.70 -5.93
C GLY A 55 -6.46 13.54 -6.54
N PHE A 56 -7.49 13.88 -7.32
CA PHE A 56 -8.30 12.92 -8.05
C PHE A 56 -7.49 12.26 -9.19
N MET A 57 -7.71 10.96 -9.43
CA MET A 57 -6.97 10.22 -10.45
C MET A 57 -7.11 10.84 -11.84
N ASP A 58 -8.34 11.15 -12.26
CA ASP A 58 -8.63 11.72 -13.59
C ASP A 58 -7.92 13.06 -13.86
N VAL A 59 -7.55 13.79 -12.80
CA VAL A 59 -6.81 15.06 -12.91
C VAL A 59 -5.30 14.82 -12.93
N MET A 60 -4.82 13.87 -12.12
CA MET A 60 -3.38 13.60 -11.98
C MET A 60 -2.82 12.67 -13.07
N PHE A 61 -3.66 11.79 -13.63
CA PHE A 61 -3.32 10.83 -14.66
C PHE A 61 -4.44 10.77 -15.72
N PRO A 62 -4.54 11.78 -16.60
CA PRO A 62 -5.67 11.92 -17.54
C PRO A 62 -5.79 10.78 -18.55
N ASP A 63 -4.70 10.06 -18.81
CA ASP A 63 -4.63 8.97 -19.79
C ASP A 63 -4.86 7.59 -19.17
N MET A 64 -5.13 7.50 -17.86
CA MET A 64 -5.35 6.25 -17.15
C MET A 64 -6.86 6.05 -16.97
N ASP A 65 -7.41 4.93 -17.48
CA ASP A 65 -8.83 4.60 -17.23
C ASP A 65 -9.01 4.27 -15.74
N PRO A 66 -9.80 5.06 -14.98
CA PRO A 66 -10.01 4.85 -13.56
C PRO A 66 -10.76 3.54 -13.24
N ASN A 67 -11.30 2.85 -14.26
CA ASN A 67 -11.98 1.56 -14.13
C ASN A 67 -11.23 0.42 -14.83
N ALA A 68 -9.98 0.62 -15.27
CA ALA A 68 -9.14 -0.46 -15.77
C ALA A 68 -8.60 -1.32 -14.61
N ASP A 69 -9.52 -1.94 -13.88
CA ASP A 69 -9.23 -3.13 -13.08
C ASP A 69 -9.47 -4.37 -13.97
N GLU A 70 -8.60 -4.58 -14.97
CA GLU A 70 -8.20 -5.88 -15.54
C GLU A 70 -6.73 -5.86 -15.96
#